data_AF-A0A9E1DYD2-F1
#
_entry.id   AF-A0A9E1DYD2-F1
#
_cell.length_a   1.000
_cell.length_b   1.000
_cell.length_c   1.000
_cell.angle_alpha   90.00
_cell.angle_beta   90.00
_cell.angle_gamma   90.00
#
_symmetry.space_group_name_H-M   'P 1'
#
loop_
_entity.id
_entity.type
_entity.pdbx_description
1 polymer ?
#
loop_
_entity_poly.entity_id
_entity_poly.type
_entity_poly.pdbx_seq_one_letter_code
_entity_poly.pdbx_strand_id
1 'polypeptide(L)'
;FRKGNLDRIKGKPGLDLIRGEASFTAPYALEVSKDDGESQTVEGEKIFIDTGARPSAPPIKGLEEVEYLDSTSIMELGKVPDKLLIIGGGYIGVEFGQAFRRFGAEVTIFQRSSQLLTHEDEDVAEEVREILKEDGISVELDKEVQGVEKVPEGVSVFTDGSAEEVGSHLMVAAGRVPNTDSLGLEHTNLETTERGHIKVNDRLETDQENVYALGDVKGGPAFTHISYDDFRVLRDNLFEDGDRSIKDREVPYTVFIDPQLGRVGLTEEEAREKGYEVQVVTMPMDRVARALEVDETRGMMKVVVDGQTERILGAAILGIEGGEIASAIQIAMMGDLSYKKLEEGVFAHPTLAESLNNLFSLLES
;
A
#
# COMPACT_ATOMS: atom_id res chain seq x y z
N PHE A 1 11.36 -15.43 7.73
CA PHE A 1 10.84 -14.32 8.55
C PHE A 1 10.06 -14.79 9.79
N ARG A 2 8.93 -15.51 9.64
CA ARG A 2 8.05 -15.95 10.77
C ARG A 2 8.77 -16.68 11.91
N LYS A 3 9.65 -17.65 11.60
CA LYS A 3 10.46 -18.37 12.61
C LYS A 3 11.34 -17.44 13.44
N GLY A 4 12.00 -16.47 12.79
CA GLY A 4 12.87 -15.51 13.49
C GLY A 4 12.10 -14.60 14.46
N ASN A 5 10.90 -14.15 14.09
CA ASN A 5 10.04 -13.38 15.00
C ASN A 5 9.58 -14.22 16.20
N LEU A 6 9.17 -15.47 15.96
CA LEU A 6 8.80 -16.39 17.03
C LEU A 6 9.96 -16.65 18.00
N ASP A 7 11.16 -16.84 17.49
CA ASP A 7 12.36 -17.07 18.31
C ASP A 7 12.71 -15.84 19.16
N ARG A 8 12.55 -14.62 18.62
CA ARG A 8 12.73 -13.36 19.37
C ARG A 8 11.71 -13.19 20.50
N ILE A 9 10.48 -13.68 20.32
CA ILE A 9 9.40 -13.57 21.31
C ILE A 9 9.60 -14.60 22.43
N LYS A 10 9.85 -15.87 22.08
CA LYS A 10 9.92 -17.01 23.04
C LYS A 10 10.99 -16.85 24.13
N GLY A 11 12.00 -16.01 23.92
CA GLY A 11 13.09 -15.78 24.88
C GLY A 11 12.95 -14.52 25.73
N LYS A 12 11.88 -13.74 25.60
CA LYS A 12 11.75 -12.43 26.25
C LYS A 12 11.05 -12.55 27.61
N PRO A 13 11.72 -12.23 28.73
CA PRO A 13 11.07 -12.24 30.05
C PRO A 13 9.87 -11.29 30.09
N GLY A 14 8.76 -11.76 30.69
CA GLY A 14 7.53 -10.96 30.83
C GLY A 14 6.66 -10.88 29.56
N LEU A 15 6.90 -11.76 28.57
CA LEU A 15 6.09 -11.86 27.36
C LEU A 15 5.65 -13.31 27.14
N ASP A 16 4.34 -13.53 27.16
CA ASP A 16 3.74 -14.82 26.82
C ASP A 16 3.23 -14.82 25.38
N LEU A 17 3.55 -15.87 24.63
CA LEU A 17 3.03 -16.10 23.29
C LEU A 17 2.01 -17.22 23.31
N ILE A 18 0.73 -16.86 23.12
CA ILE A 18 -0.37 -17.80 22.99
C ILE A 18 -0.70 -17.93 21.51
N ARG A 19 -0.69 -19.16 20.98
CA ARG A 19 -1.03 -19.43 19.58
C ARG A 19 -2.45 -19.98 19.50
N GLY A 20 -3.29 -19.26 18.77
CA GLY A 20 -4.69 -19.59 18.59
C GLY A 20 -5.45 -18.42 18.00
N GLU A 21 -6.74 -18.63 17.74
CA GLU A 21 -7.67 -17.58 17.37
C GLU A 21 -8.31 -17.00 18.63
N ALA A 22 -8.32 -15.67 18.76
CA ALA A 22 -8.81 -14.98 19.94
C ALA A 22 -10.06 -14.16 19.62
N SER A 23 -11.10 -14.30 20.45
CA SER A 23 -12.34 -13.52 20.36
C SER A 23 -12.74 -12.99 21.73
N PHE A 24 -13.34 -11.80 21.76
CA PHE A 24 -13.88 -11.21 22.97
C PHE A 24 -15.06 -12.04 23.49
N THR A 25 -15.06 -12.30 24.79
CA THR A 25 -16.19 -12.91 25.52
C THR A 25 -16.77 -11.96 26.57
N ALA A 26 -16.03 -10.89 26.90
CA ALA A 26 -16.45 -9.74 27.69
C ALA A 26 -15.58 -8.53 27.30
N PRO A 27 -15.90 -7.29 27.76
CA PRO A 27 -15.16 -6.09 27.37
C PRO A 27 -13.63 -6.18 27.54
N TYR A 28 -13.15 -6.91 28.55
CA TYR A 28 -11.72 -7.07 28.85
C TYR A 28 -11.25 -8.53 28.94
N ALA A 29 -12.03 -9.46 28.37
CA ALA A 29 -11.72 -10.88 28.38
C ALA A 29 -11.82 -11.48 26.98
N LEU A 30 -10.83 -12.29 26.61
CA LEU A 30 -10.81 -13.03 25.36
C LEU A 30 -10.76 -14.53 25.63
N GLU A 31 -11.46 -15.31 24.81
CA GLU A 31 -11.22 -16.75 24.69
C GLU A 31 -10.25 -16.98 23.53
N VAL A 32 -9.18 -17.74 23.79
CA VAL A 32 -8.21 -18.15 22.77
C VAL A 32 -8.42 -19.63 22.48
N SER A 33 -8.90 -19.94 21.29
CA SER A 33 -8.98 -21.30 20.74
C SER A 33 -7.62 -21.70 20.18
N LYS A 34 -6.90 -22.57 20.88
CA LYS A 34 -5.52 -22.95 20.54
C LYS A 34 -5.47 -23.96 19.40
N ASP A 35 -4.31 -24.01 18.74
CA ASP A 35 -4.02 -24.96 17.65
C ASP A 35 -4.12 -26.44 18.08
N ASP A 36 -4.01 -26.74 19.37
CA ASP A 36 -4.10 -28.10 19.95
C ASP A 36 -5.53 -28.51 20.35
N GLY A 37 -6.53 -27.63 20.14
CA GLY A 37 -7.93 -27.86 20.45
C GLY A 37 -8.33 -27.51 21.88
N GLU A 38 -7.40 -27.06 22.74
CA GLU A 38 -7.74 -26.47 24.04
C GLU A 38 -8.22 -25.01 23.87
N SER A 39 -9.02 -24.52 24.82
CA SER A 39 -9.30 -23.09 24.95
C SER A 39 -8.70 -22.51 26.23
N GLN A 40 -8.35 -21.23 26.18
CA GLN A 40 -7.82 -20.49 27.32
C GLN A 40 -8.46 -19.10 27.37
N THR A 41 -9.00 -18.73 28.52
CA THR A 41 -9.42 -17.35 28.79
C THR A 41 -8.22 -16.50 29.18
N VAL A 42 -8.14 -15.30 28.61
CA VAL A 42 -7.14 -14.27 28.95
C VAL A 42 -7.87 -12.98 29.27
N GLU A 43 -7.50 -12.36 30.38
CA GLU A 43 -8.00 -11.05 30.79
C GLU A 43 -6.86 -10.04 30.74
N GLY A 44 -7.16 -8.79 30.39
CA GLY A 44 -6.14 -7.75 30.26
C GLY A 44 -6.67 -6.37 30.67
N GLU A 45 -5.88 -5.64 31.46
CA GLU A 45 -6.19 -4.26 31.83
C GLU A 45 -6.14 -3.29 30.64
N LYS A 46 -5.28 -3.58 29.65
CA LYS A 46 -5.16 -2.85 28.38
C LYS A 46 -5.14 -3.85 27.22
N ILE A 47 -5.89 -3.56 26.16
CA ILE A 47 -6.01 -4.43 24.99
C ILE A 47 -5.64 -3.64 23.74
N PHE A 48 -4.75 -4.21 22.93
CA PHE A 48 -4.27 -3.64 21.68
C PHE A 48 -4.67 -4.56 20.52
N ILE A 49 -5.56 -4.07 19.66
CA ILE A 49 -6.10 -4.84 18.53
C ILE A 49 -5.32 -4.49 17.27
N ASP A 50 -4.51 -5.43 16.79
CA ASP A 50 -3.71 -5.33 15.56
C ASP A 50 -3.91 -6.59 14.70
N THR A 51 -5.16 -6.94 14.41
CA THR A 51 -5.51 -8.16 13.66
C THR A 51 -5.35 -8.01 12.15
N GLY A 52 -4.95 -6.82 11.69
CA GLY A 52 -4.71 -6.52 10.29
C GLY A 52 -5.96 -6.63 9.41
N ALA A 53 -5.72 -6.89 8.13
CA ALA A 53 -6.74 -7.10 7.11
C ALA A 53 -6.38 -8.29 6.21
N ARG A 54 -7.37 -8.78 5.46
CA ARG A 54 -7.22 -9.86 4.47
C ARG A 54 -7.72 -9.42 3.10
N PRO A 55 -7.32 -10.08 2.00
CA PRO A 55 -7.89 -9.82 0.68
C PRO A 55 -9.41 -9.93 0.70
N SER A 56 -10.08 -9.09 -0.08
CA SER A 56 -11.52 -9.10 -0.24
C SER A 56 -11.89 -9.36 -1.70
N ALA A 57 -12.87 -10.24 -1.90
CA ALA A 57 -13.44 -10.50 -3.21
C ALA A 57 -14.66 -9.58 -3.43
N PRO A 58 -14.74 -8.85 -4.55
CA PRO A 58 -15.91 -8.06 -4.88
C PRO A 58 -17.09 -8.98 -5.25
N PRO A 59 -18.35 -8.52 -5.13
CA PRO A 59 -19.54 -9.30 -5.46
C PRO A 59 -19.72 -9.43 -6.99
N ILE A 60 -18.85 -10.18 -7.65
CA ILE A 60 -18.89 -10.46 -9.10
C ILE A 60 -19.66 -11.76 -9.33
N LYS A 61 -20.59 -11.74 -10.30
CA LYS A 61 -21.39 -12.91 -10.64
C LYS A 61 -20.50 -14.09 -11.06
N GLY A 62 -20.70 -15.25 -10.43
CA GLY A 62 -19.94 -16.48 -10.74
C GLY A 62 -18.58 -16.59 -10.07
N LEU A 63 -18.10 -15.56 -9.36
CA LEU A 63 -16.77 -15.58 -8.74
C LEU A 63 -16.61 -16.65 -7.66
N GLU A 64 -17.70 -16.95 -6.93
CA GLU A 64 -17.74 -18.03 -5.93
C GLU A 64 -17.70 -19.44 -6.55
N GLU A 65 -17.95 -19.56 -7.86
CA GLU A 65 -18.03 -20.83 -8.58
C GLU A 65 -16.73 -21.16 -9.34
N VAL A 66 -15.74 -20.25 -9.32
CA VAL A 66 -14.44 -20.40 -9.99
C VAL A 66 -13.30 -20.38 -8.99
N GLU A 67 -12.19 -21.03 -9.34
CA GLU A 67 -10.95 -20.88 -8.58
C GLU A 67 -10.29 -19.55 -8.97
N TYR A 68 -10.04 -18.69 -7.99
CA TYR A 68 -9.29 -17.45 -8.16
C TYR A 68 -8.18 -17.35 -7.11
N LEU A 69 -7.19 -16.53 -7.44
CA LEU A 69 -6.04 -16.24 -6.59
C LEU A 69 -6.23 -14.88 -5.93
N ASP A 70 -5.71 -14.75 -4.72
CA ASP A 70 -5.53 -13.47 -4.04
C ASP A 70 -4.03 -13.19 -3.87
N SER A 71 -3.68 -12.11 -3.19
CA SER A 71 -2.28 -11.75 -2.95
C SER A 71 -1.49 -12.75 -2.10
N THR A 72 -2.17 -13.68 -1.43
CA THR A 72 -1.57 -14.76 -0.63
C THR A 72 -1.42 -16.02 -1.49
N SER A 73 -2.52 -16.52 -2.07
CA SER A 73 -2.52 -17.78 -2.80
C SER A 73 -1.72 -17.72 -4.10
N ILE A 74 -1.58 -16.55 -4.70
CA ILE A 74 -0.71 -16.38 -5.88
C ILE A 74 0.77 -16.63 -5.57
N MET A 75 1.24 -16.34 -4.35
CA MET A 75 2.63 -16.58 -3.93
C MET A 75 2.93 -18.07 -3.74
N GLU A 76 1.90 -18.89 -3.55
CA GLU A 76 2.02 -20.34 -3.35
C GLU A 76 1.93 -21.13 -4.67
N LEU A 77 1.76 -20.43 -5.81
CA LEU A 77 1.73 -21.08 -7.11
C LEU A 77 3.05 -21.79 -7.43
N GLY A 78 2.99 -23.09 -7.64
CA GLY A 78 4.13 -23.91 -8.08
C GLY A 78 4.41 -23.87 -9.59
N LYS A 79 3.68 -23.04 -10.36
CA LYS A 79 3.81 -22.91 -11.81
C LYS A 79 3.50 -21.47 -12.25
N VAL A 80 4.07 -21.06 -13.38
CA VAL A 80 3.71 -19.81 -14.06
C VAL A 80 2.41 -20.04 -14.85
N PRO A 81 1.37 -19.21 -14.68
CA PRO A 81 0.20 -19.22 -15.55
C PRO A 81 0.56 -19.00 -17.02
N ASP A 82 -0.10 -19.69 -17.94
CA ASP A 82 0.04 -19.40 -19.37
C ASP A 82 -0.53 -17.99 -19.68
N LYS A 83 -1.71 -17.71 -19.10
CA LYS A 83 -2.37 -16.40 -19.12
C LYS A 83 -2.99 -16.09 -17.76
N LEU A 84 -2.63 -14.96 -17.17
CA LEU A 84 -3.10 -14.46 -15.88
C LEU A 84 -4.00 -13.24 -16.09
N LEU A 85 -5.26 -13.35 -15.69
CA LEU A 85 -6.20 -12.23 -15.66
C LEU A 85 -6.19 -11.62 -14.26
N ILE A 86 -6.10 -10.31 -14.14
CA ILE A 86 -6.06 -9.60 -12.85
C ILE A 86 -7.20 -8.61 -12.78
N ILE A 87 -8.03 -8.70 -11.73
CA ILE A 87 -9.08 -7.72 -11.44
C ILE A 87 -8.55 -6.75 -10.37
N GLY A 88 -8.33 -5.50 -10.76
CA GLY A 88 -7.87 -4.42 -9.89
C GLY A 88 -6.47 -3.91 -10.26
N GLY A 89 -6.39 -2.64 -10.63
CA GLY A 89 -5.18 -1.92 -11.02
C GLY A 89 -4.54 -1.10 -9.89
N GLY A 90 -4.68 -1.54 -8.64
CA GLY A 90 -3.96 -0.98 -7.49
C GLY A 90 -2.53 -1.53 -7.38
N TYR A 91 -1.77 -1.10 -6.36
CA TYR A 91 -0.37 -1.50 -6.14
C TYR A 91 -0.15 -3.03 -6.19
N ILE A 92 -1.01 -3.81 -5.53
CA ILE A 92 -0.95 -5.29 -5.55
C ILE A 92 -1.08 -5.82 -6.98
N GLY A 93 -2.06 -5.33 -7.73
CA GLY A 93 -2.36 -5.84 -9.08
C GLY A 93 -1.24 -5.54 -10.08
N VAL A 94 -0.67 -4.33 -10.02
CA VAL A 94 0.42 -3.94 -10.93
C VAL A 94 1.73 -4.64 -10.58
N GLU A 95 2.07 -4.80 -9.29
CA GLU A 95 3.27 -5.52 -8.85
C GLU A 95 3.24 -6.99 -9.29
N PHE A 96 2.15 -7.69 -9.01
CA PHE A 96 2.01 -9.08 -9.44
C PHE A 96 1.86 -9.22 -10.95
N GLY A 97 1.16 -8.28 -11.61
CA GLY A 97 1.05 -8.25 -13.06
C GLY A 97 2.41 -8.21 -13.74
N GLN A 98 3.29 -7.30 -13.29
CA GLN A 98 4.63 -7.20 -13.84
C GLN A 98 5.53 -8.39 -13.46
N ALA A 99 5.46 -8.86 -12.22
CA ALA A 99 6.21 -10.03 -11.78
C ALA A 99 5.90 -11.27 -12.63
N PHE A 100 4.60 -11.59 -12.79
CA PHE A 100 4.19 -12.76 -13.57
C PHE A 100 4.43 -12.59 -15.07
N ARG A 101 4.32 -11.37 -15.59
CA ARG A 101 4.72 -11.09 -16.97
C ARG A 101 6.19 -11.45 -17.21
N ARG A 102 7.07 -11.07 -16.28
CA ARG A 102 8.51 -11.36 -16.36
C ARG A 102 8.84 -12.84 -16.14
N PHE A 103 7.98 -13.58 -15.42
CA PHE A 103 8.09 -15.03 -15.33
C PHE A 103 7.61 -15.76 -16.60
N GLY A 104 6.97 -15.05 -17.53
CA GLY A 104 6.59 -15.55 -18.85
C GLY A 104 5.09 -15.66 -19.09
N ALA A 105 4.23 -15.23 -18.16
CA ALA A 105 2.79 -15.23 -18.37
C ALA A 105 2.37 -14.17 -19.40
N GLU A 106 1.31 -14.44 -20.16
CA GLU A 106 0.48 -13.38 -20.73
C GLU A 106 -0.35 -12.75 -19.60
N VAL A 107 -0.41 -11.43 -19.50
CA VAL A 107 -1.09 -10.74 -18.39
C VAL A 107 -2.05 -9.70 -18.92
N THR A 108 -3.28 -9.74 -18.41
CA THR A 108 -4.30 -8.69 -18.64
C THR A 108 -4.78 -8.16 -17.29
N ILE A 109 -4.70 -6.84 -17.09
CA ILE A 109 -5.19 -6.15 -15.89
C ILE A 109 -6.48 -5.40 -16.26
N PHE A 110 -7.57 -5.74 -15.59
CA PHE A 110 -8.85 -5.03 -15.68
C PHE A 110 -8.97 -4.03 -14.55
N GLN A 111 -9.25 -2.78 -14.91
CA GLN A 111 -9.42 -1.69 -13.97
C GLN A 111 -10.70 -0.92 -14.32
N ARG A 112 -11.60 -0.82 -13.34
CA ARG A 112 -12.90 -0.14 -13.51
C ARG A 112 -12.77 1.38 -13.71
N SER A 113 -11.69 1.97 -13.21
CA SER A 113 -11.43 3.39 -13.28
C SER A 113 -10.69 3.74 -14.57
N SER A 114 -10.69 5.02 -14.93
CA SER A 114 -9.98 5.57 -16.09
C SER A 114 -8.47 5.61 -15.94
N GLN A 115 -7.92 5.14 -14.80
CA GLN A 115 -6.49 5.02 -14.55
C GLN A 115 -6.15 3.87 -13.59
N LEU A 116 -4.91 3.40 -13.69
CA LEU A 116 -4.25 2.61 -12.64
C LEU A 116 -3.92 3.50 -11.45
N LEU A 117 -3.65 2.89 -10.29
CA LEU A 117 -3.15 3.60 -9.10
C LEU A 117 -3.95 4.88 -8.81
N THR A 118 -5.25 4.77 -8.54
CA THR A 118 -6.20 5.90 -8.46
C THR A 118 -5.95 6.96 -7.37
N HIS A 119 -4.87 6.82 -6.60
CA HIS A 119 -4.41 7.82 -5.63
C HIS A 119 -3.23 8.65 -6.16
N GLU A 120 -2.85 8.41 -7.42
CA GLU A 120 -1.78 9.11 -8.13
C GLU A 120 -2.34 10.22 -9.02
N ASP A 121 -1.52 11.26 -9.23
CA ASP A 121 -1.79 12.21 -10.31
C ASP A 121 -1.83 11.47 -11.66
N GLU A 122 -2.68 11.95 -12.58
CA GLU A 122 -2.94 11.30 -13.88
C GLU A 122 -1.66 11.06 -14.69
N ASP A 123 -0.70 11.98 -14.67
CA ASP A 123 0.57 11.88 -15.41
C ASP A 123 1.46 10.75 -14.89
N VAL A 124 1.53 10.57 -13.56
CA VAL A 124 2.26 9.47 -12.92
C VAL A 124 1.60 8.13 -13.24
N ALA A 125 0.27 8.06 -13.15
CA ALA A 125 -0.49 6.84 -13.45
C ALA A 125 -0.36 6.41 -14.91
N GLU A 126 -0.37 7.36 -15.85
CA GLU A 126 -0.20 7.09 -17.27
C GLU A 126 1.23 6.62 -17.59
N GLU A 127 2.27 7.23 -17.00
CA GLU A 127 3.65 6.76 -17.19
C GLU A 127 3.83 5.31 -16.70
N VAL A 128 3.26 4.96 -15.54
CA VAL A 128 3.23 3.56 -15.05
C VAL A 128 2.53 2.64 -16.06
N ARG A 129 1.39 3.06 -16.60
CA ARG A 129 0.64 2.28 -17.57
C ARG A 129 1.44 2.04 -18.85
N GLU A 130 2.11 3.05 -19.38
CA GLU A 130 2.93 2.90 -20.59
C GLU A 130 4.10 1.94 -20.34
N ILE A 131 4.79 2.03 -19.20
CA ILE A 131 5.83 1.07 -18.81
C ILE A 131 5.31 -0.37 -18.75
N LEU A 132 4.12 -0.58 -18.18
CA LEU A 132 3.52 -1.92 -18.12
C LEU A 132 3.18 -2.45 -19.52
N LYS A 133 2.69 -1.59 -20.42
CA LYS A 133 2.43 -1.97 -21.82
C LYS A 133 3.71 -2.28 -22.58
N GLU A 134 4.79 -1.53 -22.36
CA GLU A 134 6.12 -1.82 -22.93
C GLU A 134 6.64 -3.19 -22.48
N ASP A 135 6.40 -3.56 -21.22
CA ASP A 135 6.69 -4.90 -20.69
C ASP A 135 5.75 -5.99 -21.27
N GLY A 136 4.76 -5.61 -22.08
CA GLY A 136 3.82 -6.50 -22.78
C GLY A 136 2.62 -6.92 -21.94
N ILE A 137 2.19 -6.10 -20.98
CA ILE A 137 0.98 -6.30 -20.18
C ILE A 137 -0.18 -5.56 -20.85
N SER A 138 -1.31 -6.25 -21.03
CA SER A 138 -2.55 -5.63 -21.48
C SER A 138 -3.22 -4.93 -20.30
N VAL A 139 -3.51 -3.64 -20.44
CA VAL A 139 -4.18 -2.83 -19.40
C VAL A 139 -5.50 -2.30 -19.94
N GLU A 140 -6.58 -2.86 -19.41
CA GLU A 140 -7.96 -2.56 -19.79
C GLU A 140 -8.59 -1.62 -18.75
N LEU A 141 -8.54 -0.32 -19.03
CA LEU A 141 -9.15 0.75 -18.21
C LEU A 141 -10.62 0.94 -18.56
N ASP A 142 -11.36 1.58 -17.66
CA ASP A 142 -12.81 1.78 -17.79
C ASP A 142 -13.56 0.46 -18.06
N LYS A 143 -13.04 -0.66 -17.52
CA LYS A 143 -13.61 -2.00 -17.66
C LYS A 143 -14.04 -2.54 -16.30
N GLU A 144 -15.35 -2.58 -16.09
CA GLU A 144 -15.95 -3.24 -14.94
C GLU A 144 -16.20 -4.72 -15.27
N VAL A 145 -15.61 -5.63 -14.48
CA VAL A 145 -15.89 -7.05 -14.59
C VAL A 145 -17.27 -7.35 -14.00
N GLN A 146 -18.19 -7.82 -14.84
CA GLN A 146 -19.58 -8.09 -14.47
C GLN A 146 -19.85 -9.56 -14.15
N GLY A 147 -19.00 -10.46 -14.65
CA GLY A 147 -19.12 -11.88 -14.37
C GLY A 147 -17.88 -12.66 -14.73
N VAL A 148 -17.79 -13.86 -14.16
CA VAL A 148 -16.78 -14.85 -14.49
C VAL A 148 -17.41 -16.22 -14.61
N GLU A 149 -16.89 -17.07 -15.49
CA GLU A 149 -17.37 -18.43 -15.68
C GLU A 149 -16.21 -19.42 -15.82
N LYS A 150 -16.39 -20.64 -15.31
CA LYS A 150 -15.42 -21.72 -15.49
C LYS A 150 -15.51 -22.28 -16.90
N VAL A 151 -14.37 -22.35 -17.59
CA VAL A 151 -14.25 -22.93 -18.94
C VAL A 151 -13.15 -24.01 -18.95
N PRO A 152 -13.12 -24.92 -19.95
CA PRO A 152 -12.11 -25.99 -20.01
C PRO A 152 -10.65 -25.49 -19.94
N GLU A 153 -10.38 -24.30 -20.49
CA GLU A 153 -9.07 -23.66 -20.56
C GLU A 153 -8.70 -22.89 -19.28
N GLY A 154 -9.64 -22.71 -18.34
CA GLY A 154 -9.46 -21.99 -17.09
C GLY A 154 -10.70 -21.18 -16.69
N VAL A 155 -10.60 -19.87 -16.82
CA VAL A 155 -11.63 -18.92 -16.39
C VAL A 155 -11.85 -17.85 -17.46
N SER A 156 -13.12 -17.60 -17.72
CA SER A 156 -13.61 -16.60 -18.64
C SER A 156 -14.08 -15.37 -17.86
N VAL A 157 -13.66 -14.18 -18.27
CA VAL A 157 -14.00 -12.89 -17.66
C VAL A 157 -14.85 -12.08 -18.63
N PHE A 158 -15.99 -11.59 -18.14
CA PHE A 158 -16.92 -10.75 -18.88
C PHE A 158 -16.90 -9.33 -18.32
N THR A 159 -16.56 -8.35 -19.15
CA THR A 159 -16.61 -6.93 -18.76
C THR A 159 -17.76 -6.19 -19.42
N ASP A 160 -18.08 -5.01 -18.94
CA ASP A 160 -19.01 -4.08 -19.57
C ASP A 160 -18.56 -3.69 -21.00
N GLY A 161 -19.38 -4.08 -21.97
CA GLY A 161 -19.20 -3.69 -23.37
C GLY A 161 -17.96 -4.24 -24.09
N SER A 162 -17.29 -5.26 -23.56
CA SER A 162 -16.14 -5.93 -24.22
C SER A 162 -16.42 -7.40 -24.55
N ALA A 163 -15.48 -8.01 -25.28
CA ALA A 163 -15.49 -9.43 -25.59
C ALA A 163 -15.03 -10.25 -24.38
N GLU A 164 -15.47 -11.51 -24.35
CA GLU A 164 -14.99 -12.53 -23.44
C GLU A 164 -13.46 -12.65 -23.47
N GLU A 165 -12.79 -12.52 -22.31
CA GLU A 165 -11.36 -12.79 -22.17
C GLU A 165 -11.16 -14.08 -21.36
N VAL A 166 -10.47 -15.05 -21.95
CA VAL A 166 -10.18 -16.33 -21.30
C VAL A 166 -8.73 -16.37 -20.82
N GLY A 167 -8.52 -16.79 -19.59
CA GLY A 167 -7.20 -16.98 -19.00
C GLY A 167 -7.09 -18.30 -18.25
N SER A 168 -5.85 -18.75 -18.06
CA SER A 168 -5.56 -19.98 -17.31
C SER A 168 -5.79 -19.82 -15.80
N HIS A 169 -5.58 -18.60 -15.27
CA HIS A 169 -5.78 -18.25 -13.87
C HIS A 169 -6.37 -16.84 -13.76
N LEU A 170 -7.15 -16.62 -12.72
CA LEU A 170 -7.69 -15.33 -12.33
C LEU A 170 -7.08 -14.92 -10.99
N MET A 171 -6.64 -13.68 -10.88
CA MET A 171 -6.27 -13.04 -9.62
C MET A 171 -7.23 -11.89 -9.32
N VAL A 172 -7.67 -11.80 -8.08
CA VAL A 172 -8.51 -10.71 -7.57
C VAL A 172 -7.68 -9.85 -6.63
N ALA A 173 -7.43 -8.61 -7.04
CA ALA A 173 -6.68 -7.58 -6.32
C ALA A 173 -7.57 -6.34 -6.06
N ALA A 174 -8.82 -6.57 -5.64
CA ALA A 174 -9.85 -5.53 -5.56
C ALA A 174 -9.94 -4.80 -4.21
N GLY A 175 -9.03 -5.09 -3.27
CA GLY A 175 -8.98 -4.45 -1.97
C GLY A 175 -8.87 -5.44 -0.81
N ARG A 176 -9.04 -4.91 0.41
CA ARG A 176 -8.85 -5.64 1.67
C ARG A 176 -9.99 -5.33 2.63
N VAL A 177 -10.30 -6.28 3.51
CA VAL A 177 -11.31 -6.16 4.57
C VAL A 177 -10.64 -6.40 5.93
N PRO A 178 -10.95 -5.62 6.98
CA PRO A 178 -10.34 -5.82 8.29
C PRO A 178 -10.77 -7.15 8.92
N ASN A 179 -9.89 -7.75 9.73
CA ASN A 179 -10.17 -8.99 10.45
C ASN A 179 -10.91 -8.71 11.77
N THR A 180 -12.12 -8.15 11.67
CA THR A 180 -12.99 -7.79 12.80
C THR A 180 -14.16 -8.74 12.99
N ASP A 181 -14.53 -9.49 11.96
CA ASP A 181 -15.67 -10.40 11.94
C ASP A 181 -15.51 -11.62 12.85
N SER A 182 -14.28 -12.05 13.14
CA SER A 182 -14.01 -13.14 14.10
C SER A 182 -13.70 -12.66 15.52
N LEU A 183 -13.70 -11.34 15.78
CA LEU A 183 -13.28 -10.80 17.08
C LEU A 183 -14.34 -10.88 18.17
N GLY A 184 -15.60 -11.21 17.86
CA GLY A 184 -16.67 -11.23 18.87
C GLY A 184 -16.98 -9.84 19.44
N LEU A 185 -16.96 -8.80 18.58
CA LEU A 185 -17.12 -7.41 18.99
C LEU A 185 -18.45 -7.11 19.70
N GLU A 186 -19.47 -7.94 19.48
CA GLU A 186 -20.76 -7.89 20.18
C GLU A 186 -20.67 -8.07 21.69
N HIS A 187 -19.55 -8.59 22.20
CA HIS A 187 -19.25 -8.71 23.63
C HIS A 187 -18.54 -7.46 24.21
N THR A 188 -18.38 -6.42 23.42
CA THR A 188 -17.66 -5.17 23.76
C THR A 188 -18.51 -3.94 23.43
N ASN A 189 -18.00 -2.75 23.77
CA ASN A 189 -18.58 -1.47 23.32
C ASN A 189 -17.87 -0.91 22.07
N LEU A 190 -17.09 -1.72 21.36
CA LEU A 190 -16.31 -1.26 20.22
C LEU A 190 -17.23 -1.00 19.02
N GLU A 191 -17.08 0.18 18.41
CA GLU A 191 -17.77 0.53 17.19
C GLU A 191 -16.92 0.26 15.95
N THR A 192 -17.58 -0.10 14.85
CA THR A 192 -16.95 -0.22 13.53
C THR A 192 -17.52 0.79 12.54
N THR A 193 -16.70 1.16 11.56
CA THR A 193 -17.16 1.90 10.37
C THR A 193 -18.05 1.01 9.49
N GLU A 194 -18.73 1.60 8.50
CA GLU A 194 -19.52 0.82 7.52
C GLU A 194 -18.70 -0.23 6.75
N ARG A 195 -17.38 -0.03 6.66
CA ARG A 195 -16.43 -0.97 6.04
C ARG A 195 -15.86 -1.99 7.02
N GLY A 196 -16.34 -2.03 8.27
CA GLY A 196 -15.96 -3.01 9.28
C GLY A 196 -14.68 -2.67 10.07
N HIS A 197 -14.02 -1.54 9.81
CA HIS A 197 -12.83 -1.12 10.58
C HIS A 197 -13.20 -0.65 11.98
N ILE A 198 -12.38 -0.95 12.98
CA ILE A 198 -12.58 -0.44 14.36
C ILE A 198 -12.38 1.08 14.36
N LYS A 199 -13.37 1.81 14.89
CA LYS A 199 -13.26 3.27 15.03
C LYS A 199 -12.26 3.62 16.11
N VAL A 200 -11.38 4.57 15.78
CA VAL A 200 -10.44 5.17 16.73
C VAL A 200 -10.38 6.68 16.52
N ASN A 201 -9.97 7.40 17.56
CA ASN A 201 -9.58 8.80 17.43
C ASN A 201 -8.14 8.95 16.89
N ASP A 202 -7.67 10.19 16.73
CA ASP A 202 -6.34 10.48 16.20
C ASP A 202 -5.18 10.05 17.13
N ARG A 203 -5.49 9.59 18.36
CA ARG A 203 -4.53 9.01 19.32
C ARG A 203 -4.62 7.48 19.38
N LEU A 204 -5.35 6.86 18.44
CA LEU A 204 -5.55 5.41 18.29
C LEU A 204 -6.40 4.77 19.42
N GLU A 205 -7.18 5.59 20.12
CA GLU A 205 -8.05 5.17 21.23
C GLU A 205 -9.44 4.81 20.70
N THR A 206 -10.01 3.72 21.18
CA THR A 206 -11.41 3.36 20.91
C THR A 206 -12.36 4.04 21.91
N ASP A 207 -13.67 3.93 21.70
CA ASP A 207 -14.67 4.41 22.67
C ASP A 207 -14.72 3.58 23.96
N GLN A 208 -14.05 2.41 23.98
CA GLN A 208 -13.88 1.62 25.19
C GLN A 208 -12.55 1.96 25.86
N GLU A 209 -12.62 2.39 27.12
CA GLU A 209 -11.43 2.72 27.91
C GLU A 209 -10.41 1.58 27.88
N ASN A 210 -9.11 1.91 27.78
CA ASN A 210 -8.02 0.94 27.76
C ASN A 210 -8.05 -0.08 26.60
N VAL A 211 -8.90 0.11 25.58
CA VAL A 211 -8.85 -0.67 24.33
C VAL A 211 -8.44 0.25 23.19
N TYR A 212 -7.45 -0.20 22.43
CA TYR A 212 -6.81 0.53 21.34
C TYR A 212 -6.81 -0.33 20.08
N ALA A 213 -6.85 0.30 18.91
CA ALA A 213 -6.72 -0.41 17.63
C ALA A 213 -5.68 0.29 16.73
N LEU A 214 -4.85 -0.51 16.06
CA LEU A 214 -3.71 -0.04 15.27
C LEU A 214 -3.51 -0.91 14.01
N GLY A 215 -2.75 -0.39 13.05
CA GLY A 215 -2.54 -1.08 11.78
C GLY A 215 -3.80 -1.11 10.90
N ASP A 216 -3.88 -2.10 10.00
CA ASP A 216 -4.95 -2.15 8.97
C ASP A 216 -6.37 -2.30 9.57
N VAL A 217 -6.50 -2.85 10.79
CA VAL A 217 -7.82 -3.14 11.39
C VAL A 217 -8.62 -1.87 11.67
N LYS A 218 -7.95 -0.75 11.96
CA LYS A 218 -8.57 0.57 12.18
C LYS A 218 -8.83 1.36 10.88
N GLY A 219 -8.37 0.85 9.74
CA GLY A 219 -8.44 1.54 8.45
C GLY A 219 -7.40 2.65 8.28
N GLY A 220 -7.62 3.50 7.27
CA GLY A 220 -6.62 4.44 6.78
C GLY A 220 -5.57 3.77 5.87
N PRO A 221 -4.38 4.37 5.71
CA PRO A 221 -3.31 3.80 4.89
C PRO A 221 -2.83 2.44 5.41
N ALA A 222 -2.94 1.41 4.59
CA ALA A 222 -2.61 0.02 4.94
C ALA A 222 -1.17 -0.33 4.54
N PHE A 223 -0.20 0.16 5.30
CA PHE A 223 1.22 -0.12 5.09
C PHE A 223 1.91 -0.61 6.37
N THR A 224 2.91 -1.47 6.21
CA THR A 224 3.65 -2.05 7.35
C THR A 224 4.28 -0.98 8.24
N HIS A 225 4.90 0.04 7.65
CA HIS A 225 5.55 1.12 8.40
C HIS A 225 4.54 2.03 9.12
N ILE A 226 3.28 2.07 8.66
CA ILE A 226 2.19 2.78 9.32
C ILE A 226 1.79 2.06 10.62
N SER A 227 1.65 0.73 10.61
CA SER A 227 1.45 -0.05 11.84
C SER A 227 2.62 0.13 12.84
N TYR A 228 3.87 0.20 12.35
CA TYR A 228 5.02 0.46 13.21
C TYR A 228 5.00 1.85 13.85
N ASP A 229 4.54 2.87 13.13
CA ASP A 229 4.38 4.20 13.70
C ASP A 229 3.18 4.29 14.64
N ASP A 230 2.07 3.61 14.36
CA ASP A 230 0.93 3.51 15.29
C ASP A 230 1.38 2.97 16.65
N PHE A 231 2.26 1.94 16.67
CA PHE A 231 2.90 1.48 17.90
C PHE A 231 3.69 2.59 18.61
N ARG A 232 4.47 3.40 17.88
CA ARG A 232 5.26 4.48 18.48
C ARG A 232 4.35 5.56 19.08
N VAL A 233 3.25 5.91 18.41
CA VAL A 233 2.24 6.84 18.93
C VAL A 233 1.66 6.32 20.24
N LEU A 234 1.20 5.07 20.28
CA LEU A 234 0.65 4.47 21.50
C LEU A 234 1.69 4.34 22.61
N ARG A 235 2.92 3.93 22.29
CA ARG A 235 4.01 3.85 23.27
C ARG A 235 4.23 5.21 23.93
N ASP A 236 4.38 6.25 23.13
CA ASP A 236 4.72 7.58 23.61
C ASP A 236 3.56 8.15 24.47
N ASN A 237 2.33 8.00 24.00
CA ASN A 237 1.14 8.53 24.66
C ASN A 237 0.78 7.79 25.97
N LEU A 238 1.05 6.48 26.05
CA LEU A 238 0.65 5.66 27.21
C LEU A 238 1.75 5.49 28.25
N PHE A 239 3.03 5.60 27.85
CA PHE A 239 4.16 5.26 28.72
C PHE A 239 5.25 6.33 28.81
N GLU A 240 5.22 7.37 27.98
CA GLU A 240 6.26 8.41 27.94
C GLU A 240 5.70 9.84 28.09
N ASP A 241 4.49 9.98 28.66
CA ASP A 241 3.79 11.27 28.84
C ASP A 241 3.68 12.10 27.55
N GLY A 242 3.59 11.41 26.40
CA GLY A 242 3.49 12.01 25.07
C GLY A 242 2.08 12.44 24.66
N ASP A 243 2.01 13.24 23.60
CA ASP A 243 0.75 13.64 22.95
C ASP A 243 0.87 13.63 21.42
N ARG A 244 1.27 12.47 20.89
CA ARG A 244 1.37 12.23 19.46
C ARG A 244 -0.01 11.94 18.86
N SER A 245 -0.16 12.36 17.61
CA SER A 245 -1.37 12.18 16.82
C SER A 245 -1.01 11.59 15.46
N ILE A 246 -1.89 10.74 14.93
CA ILE A 246 -1.81 10.27 13.54
C ILE A 246 -2.46 11.24 12.55
N LYS A 247 -3.07 12.32 13.04
CA LYS A 247 -3.64 13.38 12.21
C LYS A 247 -2.55 14.06 11.39
N ASP A 248 -2.81 14.26 10.09
CA ASP A 248 -1.90 14.89 9.15
C ASP A 248 -0.52 14.19 9.02
N ARG A 249 -0.42 12.93 9.49
CA ARG A 249 0.79 12.12 9.36
C ARG A 249 1.12 11.92 7.88
N GLU A 250 2.37 12.18 7.52
CA GLU A 250 2.92 11.87 6.22
C GLU A 250 2.96 10.35 5.98
N VAL A 251 2.56 9.92 4.78
CA VAL A 251 2.47 8.52 4.40
C VAL A 251 3.39 8.26 3.20
N PRO A 252 4.66 7.89 3.43
CA PRO A 252 5.52 7.46 2.34
C PRO A 252 5.11 6.06 1.87
N TYR A 253 5.29 5.75 0.59
CA TYR A 253 5.17 4.37 0.13
C TYR A 253 6.00 4.14 -1.13
N THR A 254 6.12 2.88 -1.53
CA THR A 254 6.74 2.50 -2.79
C THR A 254 5.92 1.40 -3.42
N VAL A 255 5.62 1.56 -4.70
CA VAL A 255 5.09 0.47 -5.54
C VAL A 255 6.29 -0.21 -6.16
N PHE A 256 6.47 -1.50 -5.86
CA PHE A 256 7.63 -2.29 -6.24
C PHE A 256 7.48 -2.93 -7.63
N ILE A 257 7.01 -2.13 -8.58
CA ILE A 257 7.20 -2.37 -10.01
C ILE A 257 8.63 -1.97 -10.41
N ASP A 258 8.99 -2.20 -11.67
CA ASP A 258 10.29 -1.87 -12.23
C ASP A 258 10.16 -1.04 -13.51
N PRO A 259 10.60 0.23 -13.50
CA PRO A 259 11.19 0.94 -12.36
C PRO A 259 10.23 1.15 -11.17
N GLN A 260 10.76 1.33 -9.96
CA GLN A 260 9.98 1.55 -8.74
C GLN A 260 9.29 2.91 -8.75
N LEU A 261 8.08 2.99 -8.21
CA LEU A 261 7.41 4.27 -7.92
C LEU A 261 7.52 4.59 -6.43
N GLY A 262 8.47 5.46 -6.05
CA GLY A 262 8.59 6.01 -4.71
C GLY A 262 7.70 7.23 -4.49
N ARG A 263 7.00 7.30 -3.35
CA ARG A 263 6.00 8.33 -3.06
C ARG A 263 6.15 8.89 -1.66
N VAL A 264 6.01 10.21 -1.55
CA VAL A 264 5.95 10.94 -0.28
C VAL A 264 5.09 12.19 -0.44
N GLY A 265 4.37 12.57 0.62
CA GLY A 265 3.64 13.83 0.68
C GLY A 265 2.41 13.87 -0.24
N LEU A 266 2.02 15.09 -0.60
CA LEU A 266 0.82 15.40 -1.37
C LEU A 266 1.03 15.19 -2.87
N THR A 267 -0.03 14.80 -3.57
CA THR A 267 -0.10 14.95 -5.03
C THR A 267 -0.27 16.41 -5.42
N GLU A 268 -0.12 16.71 -6.71
CA GLU A 268 -0.45 18.04 -7.22
C GLU A 268 -1.93 18.36 -6.96
N GLU A 269 -2.82 17.42 -7.27
CA GLU A 269 -4.26 17.56 -7.04
C GLU A 269 -4.57 17.86 -5.57
N GLU A 270 -4.08 17.03 -4.64
CA GLU A 270 -4.30 17.19 -3.20
C GLU A 270 -3.74 18.52 -2.66
N ALA A 271 -2.57 18.94 -3.15
CA ALA A 271 -1.97 20.21 -2.75
C ALA A 271 -2.80 21.41 -3.23
N ARG A 272 -3.33 21.36 -4.45
CA ARG A 272 -4.22 22.40 -4.97
C ARG A 272 -5.55 22.43 -4.21
N GLU A 273 -6.14 21.27 -3.90
CA GLU A 273 -7.36 21.17 -3.10
C GLU A 273 -7.20 21.74 -1.68
N LYS A 274 -6.02 21.55 -1.08
CA LYS A 274 -5.67 22.15 0.23
C LYS A 274 -5.37 23.65 0.16
N GLY A 275 -5.38 24.25 -1.03
CA GLY A 275 -5.25 25.70 -1.23
C GLY A 275 -3.81 26.23 -1.24
N TYR A 276 -2.81 25.36 -1.44
CA TYR A 276 -1.42 25.81 -1.60
C TYR A 276 -1.21 26.55 -2.92
N GLU A 277 -0.23 27.45 -2.94
CA GLU A 277 0.27 28.05 -4.19
C GLU A 277 1.25 27.06 -4.83
N VAL A 278 0.72 26.09 -5.55
CA VAL A 278 1.51 24.93 -6.00
C VAL A 278 2.39 25.27 -7.21
N GLN A 279 3.69 25.00 -7.10
CA GLN A 279 4.62 24.82 -8.20
C GLN A 279 4.92 23.33 -8.39
N VAL A 280 4.94 22.86 -9.64
CA VAL A 280 5.21 21.46 -9.98
C VAL A 280 6.25 21.41 -11.08
N VAL A 281 7.19 20.48 -10.95
CA VAL A 281 8.12 20.13 -12.02
C VAL A 281 8.22 18.63 -12.18
N THR A 282 8.35 18.22 -13.43
CA THR A 282 8.54 16.83 -13.85
C THR A 282 9.79 16.75 -14.72
N MET A 283 10.66 15.78 -14.43
CA MET A 283 11.85 15.49 -15.21
C MET A 283 11.87 14.01 -15.61
N PRO A 284 11.97 13.68 -16.91
CA PRO A 284 12.10 12.29 -17.34
C PRO A 284 13.43 11.67 -16.87
N MET A 285 13.42 10.36 -16.62
CA MET A 285 14.60 9.62 -16.15
C MET A 285 15.74 9.58 -17.19
N ASP A 286 15.47 9.85 -18.47
CA ASP A 286 16.48 10.01 -19.52
C ASP A 286 17.37 11.26 -19.36
N ARG A 287 17.05 12.16 -18.41
CA ARG A 287 17.89 13.30 -18.01
C ARG A 287 18.70 13.03 -16.74
N VAL A 288 18.57 11.84 -16.16
CA VAL A 288 19.26 11.45 -14.93
C VAL A 288 20.57 10.73 -15.31
N ALA A 289 21.71 11.37 -15.02
CA ALA A 289 23.03 10.86 -15.41
C ALA A 289 23.25 9.41 -14.98
N ARG A 290 22.92 9.07 -13.72
CA ARG A 290 23.10 7.72 -13.22
C ARG A 290 22.19 6.70 -13.92
N ALA A 291 20.97 7.08 -14.30
CA ALA A 291 20.03 6.22 -15.02
C ALA A 291 20.53 5.92 -16.45
N LEU A 292 21.06 6.95 -17.13
CA LEU A 292 21.72 6.79 -18.43
C LEU A 292 22.93 5.84 -18.35
N GLU A 293 23.75 5.94 -17.31
CA GLU A 293 24.94 5.11 -17.16
C GLU A 293 24.65 3.63 -16.96
N VAL A 294 23.52 3.29 -16.36
CA VAL A 294 23.12 1.90 -16.11
C VAL A 294 22.06 1.40 -17.10
N ASP A 295 21.73 2.20 -18.11
CA ASP A 295 20.74 1.89 -19.16
C ASP A 295 19.31 1.64 -18.62
N GLU A 296 18.92 2.41 -17.60
CA GLU A 296 17.62 2.28 -16.92
C GLU A 296 16.88 3.62 -16.89
N THR A 297 16.55 4.14 -18.07
CA THR A 297 16.04 5.52 -18.26
C THR A 297 14.52 5.65 -18.30
N ARG A 298 13.77 4.59 -17.98
CA ARG A 298 12.30 4.61 -17.98
C ARG A 298 11.76 5.39 -16.78
N GLY A 299 10.64 6.09 -16.95
CA GLY A 299 9.95 6.79 -15.88
C GLY A 299 10.30 8.27 -15.74
N MET A 300 9.96 8.84 -14.59
CA MET A 300 10.00 10.27 -14.30
C MET A 300 10.21 10.60 -12.81
N MET A 301 10.73 11.79 -12.54
CA MET A 301 10.75 12.41 -11.23
C MET A 301 9.81 13.61 -11.21
N LYS A 302 8.79 13.60 -10.36
CA LYS A 302 7.85 14.70 -10.15
C LYS A 302 7.94 15.20 -8.70
N VAL A 303 8.00 16.51 -8.52
CA VAL A 303 7.95 17.15 -7.19
C VAL A 303 6.90 18.26 -7.16
N VAL A 304 6.28 18.40 -6.01
CA VAL A 304 5.25 19.39 -5.70
C VAL A 304 5.79 20.28 -4.59
N VAL A 305 5.78 21.59 -4.81
CA VAL A 305 6.37 22.59 -3.91
C VAL A 305 5.37 23.69 -3.63
N ASP A 306 5.35 24.19 -2.40
CA ASP A 306 4.65 25.42 -2.04
C ASP A 306 5.47 26.65 -2.51
N GLY A 307 4.96 27.36 -3.51
CA GLY A 307 5.59 28.53 -4.09
C GLY A 307 5.71 29.72 -3.13
N GLN A 308 4.96 29.76 -2.03
CA GLN A 308 5.09 30.81 -1.02
C GLN A 308 6.20 30.53 -0.02
N THR A 309 6.36 29.28 0.38
CA THR A 309 7.25 28.89 1.50
C THR A 309 8.49 28.14 1.04
N GLU A 310 8.59 27.78 -0.23
CA GLU A 310 9.63 26.93 -0.83
C GLU A 310 9.69 25.53 -0.20
N ARG A 311 8.66 25.13 0.57
CA ARG A 311 8.60 23.81 1.19
C ARG A 311 8.20 22.76 0.16
N ILE A 312 8.82 21.60 0.24
CA ILE A 312 8.43 20.44 -0.54
C ILE A 312 7.13 19.90 0.07
N LEU A 313 6.09 19.77 -0.75
CA LEU A 313 4.78 19.26 -0.37
C LEU A 313 4.64 17.76 -0.66
N GLY A 314 5.31 17.27 -1.71
CA GLY A 314 5.32 15.86 -2.07
C GLY A 314 6.15 15.55 -3.31
N ALA A 315 6.27 14.25 -3.60
CA ALA A 315 7.01 13.75 -4.74
C ALA A 315 6.48 12.39 -5.22
N ALA A 316 6.66 12.14 -6.51
CA ALA A 316 6.50 10.85 -7.17
C ALA A 316 7.75 10.56 -7.99
N ILE A 317 8.51 9.53 -7.61
CA ILE A 317 9.77 9.15 -8.23
C ILE A 317 9.63 7.77 -8.86
N LEU A 318 9.32 7.75 -10.15
CA LEU A 318 9.24 6.55 -10.96
C LEU A 318 10.59 6.33 -11.65
N GLY A 319 11.44 5.49 -11.08
CA GLY A 319 12.81 5.27 -11.56
C GLY A 319 13.51 4.15 -10.82
N ILE A 320 14.72 3.80 -11.26
CA ILE A 320 15.56 2.88 -10.49
C ILE A 320 15.80 3.44 -9.09
N GLU A 321 15.62 2.59 -8.07
CA GLU A 321 15.68 2.98 -6.66
C GLU A 321 14.78 4.19 -6.31
N GLY A 322 13.66 4.37 -7.01
CA GLY A 322 12.75 5.50 -6.79
C GLY A 322 12.26 5.64 -5.35
N GLY A 323 12.10 4.52 -4.63
CA GLY A 323 11.78 4.53 -3.20
C GLY A 323 12.86 5.14 -2.32
N GLU A 324 14.14 4.96 -2.64
CA GLU A 324 15.27 5.55 -1.91
C GLU A 324 15.35 7.06 -2.15
N ILE A 325 15.09 7.50 -3.38
CA ILE A 325 15.06 8.94 -3.71
C ILE A 325 13.86 9.64 -3.07
N ALA A 326 12.68 9.01 -3.08
CA ALA A 326 11.54 9.51 -2.33
C ALA A 326 11.83 9.60 -0.82
N SER A 327 12.58 8.63 -0.26
CA SER A 327 13.02 8.67 1.14
C SER A 327 14.00 9.80 1.43
N ALA A 328 14.89 10.13 0.49
CA ALA A 328 15.77 11.30 0.63
C ALA A 328 14.98 12.62 0.65
N ILE A 329 13.95 12.74 -0.20
CA ILE A 329 13.03 13.89 -0.19
C ILE A 329 12.24 13.93 1.12
N GLN A 330 11.74 12.80 1.60
CA GLN A 330 11.07 12.67 2.90
C GLN A 330 11.95 13.22 4.04
N ILE A 331 13.24 12.88 4.08
CA ILE A 331 14.16 13.38 5.11
C ILE A 331 14.25 14.92 5.06
N ALA A 332 14.26 15.50 3.86
CA ALA A 332 14.23 16.95 3.71
C ALA A 332 12.92 17.57 4.20
N MET A 333 11.78 16.93 3.92
CA MET A 333 10.45 17.33 4.42
C MET A 333 10.37 17.26 5.95
N MET A 334 10.85 16.18 6.56
CA MET A 334 10.96 16.05 8.03
C MET A 334 11.81 17.15 8.68
N GLY A 335 12.79 17.68 7.93
CA GLY A 335 13.64 18.77 8.35
C GLY A 335 13.08 20.17 8.05
N ASP A 336 11.87 20.29 7.50
CA ASP A 336 11.27 21.54 7.02
C ASP A 336 12.22 22.33 6.07
N LEU A 337 13.01 21.61 5.26
CA LEU A 337 13.98 22.24 4.37
C LEU A 337 13.27 22.89 3.17
N SER A 338 13.72 24.09 2.80
CA SER A 338 13.41 24.67 1.48
C SER A 338 14.02 23.78 0.39
N TYR A 339 13.29 23.58 -0.71
CA TYR A 339 13.76 22.79 -1.85
C TYR A 339 15.10 23.29 -2.40
N LYS A 340 15.40 24.60 -2.25
CA LYS A 340 16.66 25.21 -2.67
C LYS A 340 17.88 24.61 -2.00
N LYS A 341 17.72 24.01 -0.81
CA LYS A 341 18.81 23.26 -0.15
C LYS A 341 19.17 21.97 -0.88
N LEU A 342 18.21 21.32 -1.52
CA LEU A 342 18.48 20.18 -2.39
C LEU A 342 18.97 20.67 -3.76
N GLU A 343 18.43 21.77 -4.28
CA GLU A 343 18.87 22.38 -5.53
C GLU A 343 20.37 22.79 -5.51
N GLU A 344 20.82 23.48 -4.46
CA GLU A 344 22.19 23.98 -4.31
C GLU A 344 23.13 22.97 -3.61
N GLY A 345 22.62 21.80 -3.23
CA GLY A 345 23.35 20.80 -2.47
C GLY A 345 24.48 20.16 -3.25
N VAL A 346 25.58 19.81 -2.57
CA VAL A 346 26.69 19.04 -3.17
C VAL A 346 26.42 17.55 -3.01
N PHE A 347 25.99 16.90 -4.09
CA PHE A 347 25.78 15.46 -4.15
C PHE A 347 26.97 14.74 -4.80
N ALA A 348 27.12 13.44 -4.50
CA ALA A 348 28.11 12.61 -5.16
C ALA A 348 27.73 12.37 -6.62
N HIS A 349 28.70 12.43 -7.53
CA HIS A 349 28.51 12.22 -8.96
C HIS A 349 29.21 10.93 -9.42
N PRO A 350 28.58 10.10 -10.26
CA PRO A 350 27.16 10.12 -10.67
C PRO A 350 26.30 9.34 -9.64
N THR A 351 25.25 9.98 -9.11
CA THR A 351 24.24 9.28 -8.28
C THR A 351 22.83 9.69 -8.67
N LEU A 352 21.84 8.88 -8.28
CA LEU A 352 20.42 9.22 -8.50
C LEU A 352 20.01 10.46 -7.68
N ALA A 353 20.49 10.60 -6.45
CA ALA A 353 20.16 11.75 -5.60
C ALA A 353 20.70 13.08 -6.15
N GLU A 354 21.79 13.06 -6.92
CA GLU A 354 22.32 14.26 -7.59
C GLU A 354 21.31 14.87 -8.57
N SER A 355 20.42 14.08 -9.18
CA SER A 355 19.43 14.64 -10.10
C SER A 355 18.38 15.51 -9.42
N LEU A 356 18.32 15.52 -8.08
CA LEU A 356 17.53 16.50 -7.33
C LEU A 356 18.00 17.93 -7.61
N ASN A 357 19.31 18.17 -7.82
CA ASN A 357 19.81 19.48 -8.24
C ASN A 357 19.11 19.94 -9.54
N ASN A 358 19.15 19.08 -10.57
CA ASN A 358 18.57 19.36 -11.87
C ASN A 358 17.04 19.48 -11.80
N LEU A 359 16.39 18.56 -11.09
CA LEU A 359 14.93 18.55 -10.94
C LEU A 359 14.42 19.87 -10.35
N PHE A 360 14.99 20.30 -9.21
CA PHE A 360 14.54 21.52 -8.55
C PHE A 360 14.91 22.79 -9.31
N SER A 361 16.01 22.81 -10.08
CA SER A 361 16.36 23.96 -10.92
C SER A 361 15.34 24.28 -12.01
N LEU A 362 14.46 23.32 -12.36
CA LEU A 362 13.36 23.53 -13.29
C LEU A 362 12.22 24.39 -12.70
N LEU A 363 12.20 24.64 -11.38
CA LEU A 363 11.17 25.49 -10.74
C LEU A 363 11.43 26.98 -10.97
N GLU A 364 12.66 27.36 -11.29
CA GLU A 364 13.06 28.76 -11.56
C GLU A 364 12.82 29.18 -13.03
N SER A 365 12.37 28.25 -13.89
CA SER A 365 12.07 28.48 -15.31
C SER A 365 10.58 28.53 -15.59
#